data_AF-C2L146-F1
#
_entry.id   AF-C2L146-F1
#
_cell.length_a   1.000
_cell.length_b   1.000
_cell.length_c   1.000
_cell.angle_alpha   90.00
_cell.angle_beta   90.00
_cell.angle_gamma   90.00
#
_symmetry.space_group_name_H-M   'P 1'
#
loop_
_entity.id
_entity.type
_entity.pdbx_description
1 polymer ?
#
loop_
_entity_poly.entity_id
_entity_poly.type
_entity_poly.pdbx_seq_one_letter_code
_entity_poly.pdbx_strand_id
1 'polypeptide(L)' 'MNVLLEKYRKKAVEEGMEKGFEQGKNHLALLVGRLLESGRLDDLKRVSYDEVYREKLLKEFGL' A
#
# COMPACT_ATOMS: atom_id res chain seq x y z
N MET A 1 -2.61 4.34 35.87
CA MET A 1 -2.37 4.48 34.42
C MET A 1 -3.43 5.42 33.86
N ASN A 2 -3.05 6.44 33.09
CA ASN A 2 -3.94 7.56 32.76
C ASN A 2 -4.79 7.20 31.52
N VAL A 3 -6.10 6.97 31.71
CA VAL A 3 -7.07 6.52 30.68
C VAL A 3 -7.04 7.40 29.43
N LEU A 4 -6.77 8.69 29.60
CA LEU A 4 -6.68 9.65 28.50
C LEU A 4 -5.48 9.36 27.58
N LEU A 5 -4.32 8.99 28.15
CA LEU A 5 -3.11 8.70 27.38
C LEU A 5 -3.29 7.43 26.53
N GLU A 6 -3.94 6.40 27.07
CA GLU A 6 -4.27 5.20 26.32
C GLU A 6 -5.22 5.49 25.15
N LYS A 7 -6.20 6.38 25.36
CA LYS A 7 -7.13 6.80 24.30
C LYS A 7 -6.40 7.51 23.15
N TYR A 8 -5.46 8.42 23.46
CA TYR A 8 -4.66 9.07 22.43
C TYR A 8 -3.73 8.10 21.69
N ARG A 9 -3.10 7.15 22.40
CA ARG A 9 -2.25 6.12 21.75
C ARG A 9 -3.05 5.25 20.79
N LYS A 10 -4.24 4.78 21.19
CA LYS A 10 -5.10 3.98 20.30
C LYS A 10 -5.51 4.76 19.05
N LYS A 11 -5.99 6.00 19.24
CA LYS A 11 -6.37 6.87 18.12
C LYS A 11 -5.22 7.12 17.15
N ALA A 12 -4.01 7.38 17.66
CA ALA A 12 -2.84 7.59 16.80
C ALA A 12 -2.45 6.34 15.99
N VAL A 13 -2.60 5.15 16.57
CA VAL A 13 -2.35 3.88 15.86
C VAL A 13 -3.41 3.64 14.79
N GLU A 14 -4.69 3.87 15.11
CA GLU A 14 -5.80 3.73 14.16
C GLU A 14 -5.62 4.69 12.97
N GLU A 15 -5.36 5.98 13.22
CA GLU A 15 -5.10 6.97 12.17
C GLU A 15 -3.86 6.63 11.34
N GLY A 16 -2.80 6.11 11.98
CA GLY A 16 -1.59 5.66 11.28
C GLY A 16 -1.86 4.47 10.36
N MET A 17 -2.66 3.51 10.81
CA MET A 17 -3.05 2.34 10.02
C MET A 17 -3.95 2.72 8.85
N GLU A 18 -4.93 3.61 9.06
CA GLU A 18 -5.80 4.11 8.01
C GLU A 18 -5.01 4.87 6.93
N LYS A 19 -4.12 5.78 7.35
CA LYS A 19 -3.24 6.50 6.40
C LYS A 19 -2.32 5.54 5.63
N GLY A 20 -1.73 4.55 6.30
CA GLY A 20 -0.90 3.55 5.64
C GLY A 20 -1.67 2.72 4.62
N PHE A 21 -2.91 2.35 4.93
CA PHE A 21 -3.78 1.61 4.02
C PHE A 21 -4.17 2.45 2.80
N GLU A 22 -4.55 3.71 2.98
CA GLU A 22 -4.86 4.62 1.87
C GLU A 22 -3.64 4.89 0.98
N GLN A 23 -2.45 5.05 1.57
CA GLN A 23 -1.19 5.14 0.82
C GLN A 23 -0.93 3.87 0.00
N GLY A 24 -1.11 2.70 0.60
CA GLY A 24 -0.96 1.41 -0.09
C GLY A 24 -1.92 1.25 -1.28
N LYS A 25 -3.19 1.68 -1.15
CA LYS A 25 -4.15 1.70 -2.26
C LYS A 25 -3.70 2.60 -3.40
N ASN A 26 -3.25 3.81 -3.08
CA ASN A 26 -2.79 4.77 -4.08
C ASN A 26 -1.57 4.23 -4.85
N HIS A 27 -0.62 3.61 -4.15
CA HIS A 27 0.56 3.00 -4.78
C HIS A 27 0.16 1.83 -5.69
N LEU A 28 -0.78 0.99 -5.26
CA LEU A 28 -1.29 -0.10 -6.10
C LEU A 28 -2.00 0.42 -7.36
N ALA A 29 -2.81 1.47 -7.24
CA ALA A 29 -3.48 2.08 -8.40
C ALA A 29 -2.47 2.65 -9.42
N LEU A 30 -1.42 3.31 -8.93
CA LEU A 30 -0.33 3.81 -9.79
C LEU A 30 0.44 2.68 -10.47
N LEU A 31 0.73 1.60 -9.74
CA LEU A 31 1.41 0.43 -10.30
C LEU A 31 0.57 -0.22 -11.40
N VAL A 32 -0.74 -0.38 -11.18
CA VAL A 32 -1.68 -0.91 -12.19
C VAL A 32 -1.64 -0.06 -13.46
N GLY A 33 -1.68 1.27 -13.34
CA GLY A 33 -1.58 2.17 -14.48
C GLY A 33 -0.30 1.95 -15.30
N ARG A 34 0.86 1.92 -14.63
CA ARG A 34 2.16 1.72 -15.30
C ARG A 34 2.30 0.34 -15.96
N LEU A 35 1.74 -0.70 -15.36
CA LEU A 35 1.74 -2.05 -15.93
C LEU A 35 0.86 -2.13 -17.18
N LEU A 36 -0.29 -1.44 -17.19
CA LEU A 36 -1.16 -1.32 -18.36
C LEU A 36 -0.46 -0.57 -19.49
N GLU A 37 0.15 0.59 -19.20
CA GLU A 37 0.88 1.40 -20.17
C GLU A 37 2.06 0.65 -20.82
N SER A 38 2.74 -0.20 -20.05
CA SER A 38 3.87 -1.01 -20.52
C SER A 38 3.47 -2.37 -21.12
N GLY A 39 2.18 -2.70 -21.17
CA GLY A 39 1.68 -3.98 -21.69
C GLY A 39 2.05 -5.21 -20.84
N ARG A 40 2.45 -5.02 -19.58
CA ARG A 40 2.91 -6.08 -18.67
C ARG A 40 1.73 -6.78 -17.97
N LEU A 41 0.90 -7.48 -18.76
CA LEU A 41 -0.35 -8.10 -18.27
C LEU A 41 -0.12 -9.27 -17.28
N ASP A 42 0.95 -10.05 -17.46
CA ASP A 42 1.30 -11.12 -16.50
C ASP A 42 1.67 -10.56 -15.13
N ASP A 43 2.39 -9.43 -15.13
CA ASP A 43 2.73 -8.72 -13.90
C ASP A 43 1.49 -8.13 -13.25
N LEU A 44 0.57 -7.56 -14.04
CA LEU A 44 -0.71 -7.06 -13.54
C LEU A 44 -1.50 -8.15 -12.80
N LYS A 45 -1.53 -9.37 -13.36
CA LYS A 45 -2.16 -10.51 -12.70
C LYS A 45 -1.43 -10.86 -11.41
N ARG A 46 -0.10 -10.93 -11.44
CA ARG A 46 0.71 -11.38 -10.30
C ARG A 46 0.67 -10.42 -9.11
N VAL A 47 0.71 -9.10 -9.34
CA VAL A 47 0.69 -8.11 -8.25
C VAL A 47 -0.61 -8.10 -7.45
N SER A 48 -1.69 -8.69 -7.98
CA SER A 48 -2.97 -8.81 -7.28
C SER A 48 -2.95 -9.79 -6.11
N TYR A 49 -2.03 -10.76 -6.09
CA TYR A 49 -1.98 -11.81 -5.06
C TYR A 49 -0.59 -12.07 -4.48
N ASP A 50 0.49 -11.68 -5.16
CA ASP A 50 1.87 -11.86 -4.68
C ASP A 50 2.39 -10.54 -4.10
N GLU A 51 2.35 -10.42 -2.78
CA GLU A 51 2.72 -9.19 -2.07
C GLU A 51 4.20 -8.85 -2.21
N VAL A 52 5.07 -9.87 -2.16
CA VAL A 52 6.51 -9.70 -2.28
C VAL A 52 6.86 -9.23 -3.68
N TYR A 53 6.18 -9.77 -4.70
CA TYR A 53 6.36 -9.33 -6.07
C TYR A 53 5.80 -7.92 -6.31
N ARG A 54 4.63 -7.60 -5.74
CA ARG A 54 4.07 -6.24 -5.76
C ARG A 54 5.05 -5.24 -5.18
N GLU A 55 5.64 -5.54 -4.02
CA GLU A 55 6.63 -4.68 -3.38
C GLU A 55 7.90 -4.50 -4.22
N LYS A 56 8.36 -5.58 -4.87
CA LYS A 56 9.49 -5.50 -5.82
C LYS A 56 9.17 -4.54 -6.97
N LEU A 57 7.98 -4.64 -7.55
CA LEU A 57 7.58 -3.79 -8.66
C LEU A 57 7.30 -2.34 -8.26
N LEU A 58 6.74 -2.10 -7.07
CA LEU A 58 6.62 -0.74 -6.52
C LEU A 58 8.00 -0.06 -6.50
N LYS A 59 9.02 -0.74 -5.96
CA LYS A 59 10.41 -0.23 -5.96
C LYS A 59 10.99 -0.04 -7.37
N GLU A 60 10.73 -0.97 -8.29
CA GLU A 60 11.18 -0.86 -9.69
C GLU A 60 10.64 0.40 -10.36
N PHE A 61 9.39 0.75 -10.09
CA PHE A 61 8.73 1.95 -10.58
C PHE A 61 8.97 3.19 -9.69
N GLY A 62 9.66 3.07 -8.55
CA GLY A 62 9.86 4.18 -7.62
C GLY A 62 8.55 4.68 -6.98
N LEU A 63 7.64 3.75 -6.71
CA LEU A 63 6.38 3.93 -5.98
C LEU A 63 6.51 3.43 -4.54
#